data_AF-A0A936M4E0-F1
#
_entry.id   AF-A0A936M4E0-F1
#
_cell.length_a   1.000
_cell.length_b   1.000
_cell.length_c   1.000
_cell.angle_alpha   90.00
_cell.angle_beta   90.00
_cell.angle_gamma   90.00
#
_symmetry.space_group_name_H-M   'P 1'
#
loop_
_entity.id
_entity.type
_entity.pdbx_description
1 polymer ?
#
loop_
_entity_poly.entity_id
_entity_poly.type
_entity_poly.pdbx_seq_one_letter_code
_entity_poly.pdbx_strand_id
1 'polypeptide(L)'
;MQSGEGGLSHGLSRRALDRILWRVPRTRDGRLRLLASLALPGRPAGPFRYRGTRSDDPNDLIPHEDRRDLRGLHVFCAWLNHTDAKSINSLDILVEEDCRRFVRHYLIDFGAAFGSDSDMLKNPRYGHAFILPDGGEVWRGILNLGLVAVPWERARYPKLRAVGRFGAEAFDPETWVPNYPNPAFARRQPEDEYWAAKIVMAFSDAEIRAIVDTGQFSDPRAAAWIAETLIARRDIVGRAYFTKVPALDRFRVERFRVERFRVEDEALRFDDLAVTHGFVQPRQYEIAWFRFDNATRELTLLPGETEARIPKAGPGGYVAARLRVPDQPEKAVLVYLRRSGQGFEVVGVERISSV
;
A
#
# COMPACT_ATOMS: atom_id res chain seq x y z
N MET A 1 -1.04 -21.67 -28.49
CA MET A 1 0.14 -21.09 -29.18
C MET A 1 1.24 -20.91 -28.14
N GLN A 2 2.49 -21.22 -28.49
CA GLN A 2 3.65 -20.90 -27.64
C GLN A 2 4.45 -19.81 -28.35
N SER A 3 4.67 -18.68 -27.68
CA SER A 3 5.55 -17.62 -28.15
C SER A 3 6.99 -17.97 -27.74
N GLY A 4 7.82 -18.33 -28.73
CA GLY A 4 9.27 -18.49 -28.53
C GLY A 4 10.01 -17.16 -28.67
N GLU A 5 11.26 -17.12 -28.17
CA GLU A 5 12.23 -16.05 -28.42
C GLU A 5 12.35 -15.83 -29.95
N GLY A 6 11.75 -14.74 -30.45
CA GLY A 6 11.71 -14.44 -31.89
C GLY A 6 10.32 -14.19 -32.49
N GLY A 7 9.24 -14.29 -31.71
CA GLY A 7 7.90 -13.83 -32.14
C GLY A 7 7.20 -14.70 -33.18
N LEU A 8 7.79 -15.84 -33.58
CA LEU A 8 7.17 -16.80 -34.48
C LEU A 8 6.21 -17.72 -33.70
N SER A 9 4.92 -17.64 -34.04
CA SER A 9 3.89 -18.51 -33.45
C SER A 9 3.97 -19.91 -34.05
N HIS A 10 4.38 -20.88 -33.23
CA HIS A 10 4.36 -22.29 -33.63
C HIS A 10 3.13 -22.97 -33.02
N GLY A 11 2.50 -23.87 -33.79
CA GLY A 11 1.46 -24.76 -33.26
C GLY A 11 2.03 -25.58 -32.10
N LEU A 12 1.29 -25.69 -30.99
CA LEU A 12 1.71 -26.47 -29.84
C LEU A 12 1.65 -27.97 -30.19
N SER A 13 2.77 -28.51 -30.68
CA SER A 13 2.86 -29.94 -31.00
C SER A 13 2.80 -30.80 -29.74
N ARG A 14 2.33 -32.04 -29.87
CA ARG A 14 2.27 -33.00 -28.75
C ARG A 14 3.63 -33.20 -28.08
N ARG A 15 4.71 -33.33 -28.88
CA ARG A 15 6.09 -33.43 -28.37
C ARG A 15 6.56 -32.17 -27.61
N ALA A 16 6.12 -30.99 -28.03
CA ALA A 16 6.43 -29.74 -27.31
C ALA A 16 5.68 -29.68 -25.97
N LEU A 17 4.39 -30.04 -25.98
CA LEU A 17 3.59 -30.16 -24.76
C LEU A 17 4.22 -31.18 -23.79
N ASP A 18 4.55 -32.38 -24.25
CA ASP A 18 5.15 -33.43 -23.41
C ASP A 18 6.47 -32.96 -22.76
N ARG A 19 7.31 -32.21 -23.50
CA ARG A 19 8.53 -31.62 -22.95
C ARG A 19 8.27 -30.58 -21.86
N ILE A 20 7.24 -29.75 -22.01
CA ILE A 20 6.82 -28.80 -20.98
C ILE A 20 6.34 -29.56 -19.75
N LEU A 21 5.37 -30.47 -19.94
CA LEU A 21 4.76 -31.24 -18.85
C LEU A 21 5.75 -32.15 -18.12
N TRP A 22 6.83 -32.59 -18.77
CA TRP A 22 7.89 -33.37 -18.13
C TRP A 22 8.67 -32.56 -17.08
N ARG A 23 8.78 -31.24 -17.25
CA ARG A 23 9.49 -30.34 -16.32
C ARG A 23 8.60 -29.84 -15.18
N VAL A 24 7.27 -29.95 -15.30
CA VAL A 24 6.33 -29.45 -14.30
C VAL A 24 6.27 -30.41 -13.10
N PRO A 25 6.42 -29.92 -11.86
CA PRO A 25 6.25 -30.73 -10.66
C PRO A 25 4.87 -31.39 -10.60
N ARG A 26 4.86 -32.69 -10.23
CA ARG A 26 3.63 -33.46 -9.98
C ARG A 26 3.36 -33.54 -8.49
N THR A 27 2.08 -33.53 -8.13
CA THR A 27 1.63 -33.88 -6.77
C THR A 27 1.86 -35.36 -6.49
N ARG A 28 1.74 -35.79 -5.22
CA ARG A 28 1.96 -37.19 -4.82
C ARG A 28 1.04 -38.19 -5.53
N ASP A 29 -0.14 -37.75 -5.93
CA ASP A 29 -1.15 -38.50 -6.69
C ASP A 29 -1.03 -38.30 -8.21
N GLY A 30 0.08 -37.73 -8.70
CA GLY A 30 0.40 -37.63 -10.13
C GLY A 30 -0.27 -36.47 -10.87
N ARG A 31 -1.08 -35.64 -10.19
CA ARG A 31 -1.71 -34.46 -10.80
C ARG A 31 -0.71 -33.33 -11.05
N LEU A 32 -1.06 -32.44 -11.97
CA LEU A 32 -0.31 -31.23 -12.29
C LEU A 32 -1.08 -30.01 -11.78
N ARG A 33 -0.35 -29.02 -11.25
CA ARG A 33 -0.93 -27.70 -10.93
C ARG A 33 -0.75 -26.80 -12.14
N LEU A 34 -1.86 -26.28 -12.66
CA LEU A 34 -1.89 -25.33 -13.77
C LEU A 34 -2.42 -23.99 -13.24
N LEU A 35 -1.84 -22.90 -13.73
CA LEU A 35 -2.33 -21.54 -13.50
C LEU A 35 -3.00 -21.06 -14.80
N ALA A 36 -4.26 -20.67 -14.73
CA ALA A 36 -4.95 -19.98 -15.81
C ALA A 36 -5.02 -18.49 -15.44
N SER A 37 -4.47 -17.63 -16.29
CA SER A 37 -4.58 -16.18 -16.13
C SER A 37 -5.82 -15.68 -16.87
N LEU A 38 -6.61 -14.85 -16.22
CA LEU A 38 -7.79 -14.23 -16.82
C LEU A 38 -7.36 -13.21 -17.88
N ALA A 39 -7.89 -13.32 -19.09
CA ALA A 39 -7.71 -12.29 -20.11
C ALA A 39 -8.46 -11.03 -19.70
N LEU A 40 -7.74 -9.92 -19.56
CA LEU A 40 -8.33 -8.64 -19.19
C LEU A 40 -9.11 -8.05 -20.38
N PRO A 41 -10.36 -7.58 -20.18
CA PRO A 41 -11.17 -7.03 -21.25
C PRO A 41 -10.69 -5.64 -21.65
N GLY A 42 -10.64 -5.38 -22.96
CA GLY A 42 -10.24 -4.09 -23.52
C GLY A 42 -8.99 -4.18 -24.40
N ARG A 43 -8.41 -3.03 -24.74
CA ARG A 43 -7.22 -2.94 -25.60
C ARG A 43 -5.97 -2.70 -24.75
N PRO A 44 -4.95 -3.58 -24.79
CA PRO A 44 -3.68 -3.31 -24.11
C PRO A 44 -3.02 -2.02 -24.57
N ALA A 45 -2.64 -1.18 -23.61
CA ALA A 45 -1.92 0.09 -23.79
C ALA A 45 -0.46 0.02 -23.32
N GLY A 46 0.03 -1.20 -23.03
CA GLY A 46 1.38 -1.47 -22.54
C GLY A 46 1.50 -1.26 -21.02
N PRO A 47 2.72 -1.42 -20.47
CA PRO A 47 2.95 -1.18 -19.05
C PRO A 47 2.85 0.30 -18.68
N PHE A 48 2.36 0.60 -17.47
CA PHE A 48 2.50 1.95 -16.92
C PHE A 48 3.94 2.20 -16.45
N ARG A 49 4.32 3.46 -16.40
CA ARG A 49 5.64 3.90 -15.91
C ARG A 49 5.56 4.25 -14.42
N TYR A 50 6.69 4.29 -13.74
CA TYR A 50 6.77 4.86 -12.38
C TYR A 50 7.29 6.30 -12.38
N ARG A 51 7.43 6.92 -13.56
CA ARG A 51 7.97 8.27 -13.73
C ARG A 51 7.34 8.97 -14.95
N GLY A 52 7.17 10.28 -14.85
CA GLY A 52 6.63 11.16 -15.87
C GLY A 52 5.15 10.91 -16.06
N THR A 53 4.64 11.35 -17.20
CA THR A 53 3.28 11.06 -17.65
C THR A 53 3.32 10.34 -19.00
N ARG A 54 2.17 9.84 -19.41
CA ARG A 54 1.89 9.29 -20.72
C ARG A 54 1.58 10.43 -21.69
N SER A 55 2.37 10.54 -22.75
CA SER A 55 2.11 11.52 -23.81
C SER A 55 0.88 11.19 -24.66
N ASP A 56 0.41 9.94 -24.61
CA ASP A 56 -0.73 9.42 -25.36
C ASP A 56 -2.05 9.44 -24.57
N ASP A 57 -2.06 9.93 -23.32
CA ASP A 57 -3.27 10.13 -22.51
C ASP A 57 -3.33 11.58 -21.97
N PRO A 58 -4.21 12.43 -22.52
CA PRO A 58 -4.36 13.81 -22.05
C PRO A 58 -4.93 13.94 -20.63
N ASN A 59 -5.46 12.85 -20.05
CA ASN A 59 -5.93 12.83 -18.66
C ASN A 59 -4.84 12.41 -17.68
N ASP A 60 -3.65 12.00 -18.16
CA ASP A 60 -2.52 11.68 -17.31
C ASP A 60 -1.77 12.95 -16.91
N LEU A 61 -2.33 13.65 -15.92
CA LEU A 61 -1.90 14.98 -15.51
C LEU A 61 -0.84 14.97 -14.39
N ILE A 62 -0.76 13.88 -13.63
CA ILE A 62 0.08 13.81 -12.43
C ILE A 62 1.27 12.92 -12.75
N PRO A 63 2.52 13.45 -12.67
CA PRO A 63 3.70 12.62 -12.82
C PRO A 63 3.62 11.37 -11.93
N HIS A 64 3.87 10.21 -12.51
CA HIS A 64 3.69 8.92 -11.87
C HIS A 64 4.54 8.75 -10.60
N GLU A 65 5.69 9.43 -10.53
CA GLU A 65 6.52 9.44 -9.33
C GLU A 65 5.92 10.26 -8.17
N ASP A 66 4.93 11.10 -8.44
CA ASP A 66 4.22 11.95 -7.47
C ASP A 66 2.79 11.43 -7.15
N ARG A 67 2.38 10.35 -7.83
CA ARG A 67 1.08 9.69 -7.63
C ARG A 67 1.06 8.88 -6.32
N ARG A 68 0.19 9.25 -5.38
CA ARG A 68 0.04 8.57 -4.07
C ARG A 68 -0.16 7.06 -4.19
N ASP A 69 -0.96 6.60 -5.16
CA ASP A 69 -1.21 5.19 -5.38
C ASP A 69 0.06 4.41 -5.78
N LEU A 70 0.94 5.01 -6.58
CA LEU A 70 2.23 4.41 -6.96
C LEU A 70 3.30 4.56 -5.87
N ARG A 71 3.28 5.66 -5.11
CA ARG A 71 4.20 5.86 -3.97
C ARG A 71 3.85 4.92 -2.82
N GLY A 72 2.56 4.82 -2.47
CA GLY A 72 2.04 3.90 -1.46
C GLY A 72 2.14 2.42 -1.84
N LEU A 73 2.27 2.11 -3.14
CA LEU A 73 2.53 0.73 -3.61
C LEU A 73 3.76 0.10 -2.96
N HIS A 74 4.74 0.91 -2.56
CA HIS A 74 5.87 0.48 -1.73
C HIS A 74 5.43 -0.38 -0.54
N VAL A 75 4.42 0.07 0.21
CA VAL A 75 3.99 -0.61 1.45
C VAL A 75 3.33 -1.95 1.14
N PHE A 76 2.53 -2.04 0.07
CA PHE A 76 1.93 -3.32 -0.34
C PHE A 76 3.00 -4.31 -0.83
N CYS A 77 3.94 -3.83 -1.65
CA CYS A 77 5.07 -4.63 -2.12
C CYS A 77 5.96 -5.08 -0.95
N ALA A 78 6.24 -4.18 0.01
CA ALA A 78 6.94 -4.51 1.23
C ALA A 78 6.18 -5.57 2.01
N TRP A 79 4.89 -5.40 2.31
CA TRP A 79 4.09 -6.37 3.06
C TRP A 79 4.11 -7.78 2.43
N LEU A 80 3.95 -7.86 1.11
CA LEU A 80 3.94 -9.13 0.36
C LEU A 80 5.34 -9.64 -0.02
N ASN A 81 6.40 -8.88 0.26
CA ASN A 81 7.74 -9.11 -0.27
C ASN A 81 7.80 -9.27 -1.79
N HIS A 82 7.03 -8.44 -2.51
CA HIS A 82 7.01 -8.41 -3.97
C HIS A 82 8.13 -7.52 -4.50
N THR A 83 9.26 -8.15 -4.79
CA THR A 83 10.52 -7.43 -5.07
C THR A 83 10.70 -7.04 -6.53
N ASP A 84 9.82 -7.50 -7.44
CA ASP A 84 9.93 -7.24 -8.88
C ASP A 84 8.91 -6.21 -9.39
N ALA A 85 8.68 -5.14 -8.62
CA ALA A 85 7.78 -4.03 -8.96
C ALA A 85 8.36 -3.11 -10.06
N LYS A 86 8.62 -3.68 -11.24
CA LYS A 86 9.07 -2.98 -12.45
C LYS A 86 7.88 -2.62 -13.33
N SER A 87 8.04 -1.61 -14.18
CA SER A 87 6.99 -1.22 -15.13
C SER A 87 6.56 -2.38 -16.02
N ILE A 88 7.50 -3.21 -16.50
CA ILE A 88 7.18 -4.35 -17.37
C ILE A 88 6.25 -5.40 -16.74
N ASN A 89 6.09 -5.38 -15.40
CA ASN A 89 5.19 -6.24 -14.64
C ASN A 89 3.88 -5.53 -14.29
N SER A 90 3.53 -4.50 -15.06
CA SER A 90 2.22 -3.85 -15.00
C SER A 90 1.57 -3.81 -16.38
N LEU A 91 0.27 -3.55 -16.40
CA LEU A 91 -0.48 -3.51 -17.64
C LEU A 91 -1.59 -2.46 -17.57
N ASP A 92 -1.53 -1.50 -18.49
CA ASP A 92 -2.61 -0.60 -18.78
C ASP A 92 -3.52 -1.20 -19.84
N ILE A 93 -4.83 -1.15 -19.60
CA ILE A 93 -5.86 -1.51 -20.56
C ILE A 93 -6.74 -0.31 -20.82
N LEU A 94 -6.93 0.03 -22.09
CA LEU A 94 -7.95 0.98 -22.52
C LEU A 94 -9.32 0.30 -22.48
N VAL A 95 -10.20 0.84 -21.65
CA VAL A 95 -11.54 0.31 -21.37
C VAL A 95 -12.60 1.32 -21.81
N GLU A 96 -13.73 0.81 -22.27
CA GLU A 96 -14.93 1.61 -22.57
C GLU A 96 -16.12 1.07 -21.76
N GLU A 97 -16.59 1.86 -20.81
CA GLU A 97 -17.68 1.52 -19.88
C GLU A 97 -18.56 2.78 -19.69
N ASP A 98 -19.88 2.62 -19.65
CA ASP A 98 -20.85 3.71 -19.44
C ASP A 98 -20.62 4.95 -20.34
N CYS A 99 -20.35 4.71 -21.64
CA CYS A 99 -20.01 5.74 -22.63
C CYS A 99 -18.76 6.58 -22.28
N ARG A 100 -17.89 6.07 -21.39
CA ARG A 100 -16.62 6.69 -21.01
C ARG A 100 -15.48 5.79 -21.43
N ARG A 101 -14.42 6.41 -21.93
CA ARG A 101 -13.17 5.73 -22.28
C ARG A 101 -12.06 6.19 -21.33
N PHE A 102 -11.43 5.23 -20.65
CA PHE A 102 -10.37 5.51 -19.69
C PHE A 102 -9.35 4.38 -19.65
N VAL A 103 -8.17 4.67 -19.12
CA VAL A 103 -7.13 3.68 -18.87
C VAL A 103 -7.35 3.05 -17.50
N ARG A 104 -7.40 1.73 -17.46
CA ARG A 104 -7.41 0.95 -16.22
C ARG A 104 -6.02 0.34 -16.01
N HIS A 105 -5.45 0.62 -14.85
CA HIS A 105 -4.11 0.15 -14.46
C HIS A 105 -4.22 -1.18 -13.71
N TYR A 106 -3.45 -2.18 -14.12
CA TYR A 106 -3.36 -3.47 -13.46
C TYR A 106 -1.94 -3.75 -13.00
N LEU A 107 -1.82 -4.28 -11.78
CA LEU A 107 -0.63 -5.00 -11.35
C LEU A 107 -0.76 -6.44 -11.82
N ILE A 108 0.29 -6.94 -12.47
CA ILE A 108 0.38 -8.32 -12.93
C ILE A 108 1.70 -8.91 -12.44
N ASP A 109 1.94 -10.18 -12.77
CA ASP A 109 3.19 -10.88 -12.48
C ASP A 109 3.65 -10.83 -11.01
N PHE A 110 2.88 -11.51 -10.17
CA PHE A 110 3.23 -11.73 -8.76
C PHE A 110 4.21 -12.89 -8.55
N GLY A 111 4.93 -13.35 -9.60
CA GLY A 111 5.83 -14.50 -9.53
C GLY A 111 7.01 -14.30 -8.56
N ALA A 112 7.37 -13.05 -8.29
CA ALA A 112 8.39 -12.65 -7.34
C ALA A 112 7.82 -12.11 -6.01
N ALA A 113 6.63 -12.55 -5.58
CA ALA A 113 6.07 -12.27 -4.26
C ALA A 113 6.43 -13.35 -3.23
N PHE A 114 6.19 -13.04 -1.94
CA PHE A 114 6.46 -13.92 -0.81
C PHE A 114 7.91 -14.41 -0.75
N GLY A 115 8.11 -15.73 -0.74
CA GLY A 115 9.42 -16.38 -0.73
C GLY A 115 9.85 -16.91 -2.09
N SER A 116 9.14 -16.53 -3.15
CA SER A 116 9.36 -16.95 -4.54
C SER A 116 10.11 -15.88 -5.33
N ASP A 117 10.92 -16.33 -6.28
CA ASP A 117 11.50 -15.48 -7.33
C ASP A 117 11.34 -16.19 -8.67
N SER A 118 10.12 -16.10 -9.21
CA SER A 118 9.67 -16.85 -10.40
C SER A 118 9.69 -18.37 -10.19
N ASP A 119 10.67 -19.08 -10.73
CA ASP A 119 10.79 -20.53 -10.69
C ASP A 119 11.75 -21.02 -9.60
N MET A 120 12.34 -20.10 -8.82
CA MET A 120 13.33 -20.42 -7.79
C MET A 120 13.00 -19.80 -6.43
N LEU A 121 13.77 -20.25 -5.45
CA LEU A 121 13.73 -19.73 -4.09
C LEU A 121 14.25 -18.29 -4.06
N LYS A 122 13.49 -17.36 -3.46
CA LYS A 122 13.92 -15.97 -3.32
C LYS A 122 15.26 -15.87 -2.58
N ASN A 123 16.18 -15.05 -3.10
CA ASN A 123 17.46 -14.74 -2.45
C ASN A 123 17.22 -14.00 -1.12
N PRO A 124 17.89 -14.31 0.01
CA PRO A 124 17.66 -13.61 1.28
C PRO A 124 17.93 -12.11 1.22
N ARG A 125 18.71 -11.64 0.23
CA ARG A 125 18.97 -10.23 -0.04
C ARG A 125 17.74 -9.47 -0.53
N TYR A 126 16.82 -10.13 -1.23
CA TYR A 126 15.71 -9.47 -1.91
C TYR A 126 14.68 -9.00 -0.90
N GLY A 127 14.43 -7.69 -0.90
CA GLY A 127 13.71 -6.98 0.16
C GLY A 127 14.63 -6.24 1.14
N HIS A 128 15.95 -6.33 1.00
CA HIS A 128 16.92 -5.66 1.88
C HIS A 128 18.00 -4.87 1.16
N ALA A 129 18.35 -5.24 -0.07
CA ALA A 129 19.29 -4.48 -0.90
C ALA A 129 18.94 -4.62 -2.39
N PHE A 130 19.18 -3.57 -3.17
CA PHE A 130 19.06 -3.60 -4.63
C PHE A 130 19.99 -4.65 -5.23
N ILE A 131 19.70 -5.20 -6.40
CA ILE A 131 20.57 -6.18 -7.08
C ILE A 131 21.94 -5.59 -7.40
N LEU A 132 21.96 -4.35 -7.87
CA LEU A 132 23.17 -3.56 -8.05
C LEU A 132 23.34 -2.67 -6.81
N PRO A 133 24.27 -3.01 -5.90
CA PRO A 133 24.47 -2.25 -4.68
C PRO A 133 25.04 -0.87 -5.00
N ASP A 134 24.77 0.12 -4.15
CA ASP A 134 25.41 1.43 -4.30
C ASP A 134 26.90 1.36 -3.93
N GLY A 135 27.67 2.37 -4.37
CA GLY A 135 29.11 2.40 -4.11
C GLY A 135 29.46 2.40 -2.61
N GLY A 136 28.61 3.00 -1.76
CA GLY A 136 28.81 3.04 -0.32
C GLY A 136 28.62 1.68 0.36
N GLU A 137 27.64 0.89 -0.08
CA GLU A 137 27.46 -0.51 0.33
C GLU A 137 28.65 -1.37 -0.07
N VAL A 138 29.15 -1.19 -1.30
CA VAL A 138 30.35 -1.91 -1.78
C VAL A 138 31.57 -1.57 -0.91
N TRP A 139 31.82 -0.28 -0.67
CA TRP A 139 32.95 0.14 0.17
C TRP A 139 32.84 -0.35 1.61
N ARG A 140 31.64 -0.30 2.21
CA ARG A 140 31.40 -0.89 3.55
C ARG A 140 31.68 -2.39 3.57
N GLY A 141 31.25 -3.11 2.54
CA GLY A 141 31.55 -4.54 2.39
C GLY A 141 33.06 -4.82 2.34
N ILE A 142 33.81 -4.02 1.56
CA ILE A 142 35.27 -4.12 1.46
C ILE A 142 35.93 -3.85 2.80
N LEU A 143 35.57 -2.75 3.48
CA LEU A 143 36.16 -2.38 4.78
C LEU A 143 35.85 -3.39 5.88
N ASN A 144 34.65 -3.99 5.84
CA ASN A 144 34.25 -5.01 6.80
C ASN A 144 34.87 -6.39 6.52
N LEU A 145 35.51 -6.60 5.37
CA LEU A 145 36.12 -7.88 4.95
C LEU A 145 35.17 -9.10 5.10
N GLY A 146 33.86 -8.88 5.05
CA GLY A 146 32.85 -9.92 5.31
C GLY A 146 32.73 -10.39 6.77
N LEU A 147 33.37 -9.72 7.73
CA LEU A 147 33.34 -10.08 9.16
C LEU A 147 32.04 -9.65 9.85
N VAL A 148 31.36 -8.65 9.29
CA VAL A 148 30.09 -8.13 9.81
C VAL A 148 28.95 -8.62 8.94
N ALA A 149 28.23 -9.64 9.42
CA ALA A 149 27.02 -10.12 8.76
C ALA A 149 25.86 -9.17 8.99
N VAL A 150 25.09 -8.88 7.93
CA VAL A 150 23.89 -8.04 8.02
C VAL A 150 22.69 -8.86 8.51
N PRO A 151 21.68 -8.25 9.16
CA PRO A 151 20.61 -8.99 9.82
C PRO A 151 19.89 -10.02 8.94
N TRP A 152 19.64 -9.69 7.67
CA TRP A 152 18.96 -10.58 6.73
C TRP A 152 19.79 -11.81 6.30
N GLU A 153 21.12 -11.79 6.44
CA GLU A 153 21.97 -12.97 6.19
C GLU A 153 21.80 -14.04 7.26
N ARG A 154 21.35 -13.64 8.46
CA ARG A 154 21.12 -14.52 9.61
C ARG A 154 19.65 -14.92 9.78
N ALA A 155 18.76 -14.35 8.98
CA ALA A 155 17.32 -14.59 9.05
C ALA A 155 17.00 -16.07 8.85
N ARG A 156 16.08 -16.60 9.67
CA ARG A 156 15.70 -18.01 9.62
C ARG A 156 14.41 -18.18 8.84
N TYR A 157 14.42 -19.14 7.92
CA TYR A 157 13.27 -19.49 7.08
C TYR A 157 12.83 -20.92 7.37
N PRO A 158 11.53 -21.23 7.23
CA PRO A 158 11.04 -22.58 7.47
C PRO A 158 11.59 -23.51 6.39
N LYS A 159 11.81 -24.78 6.74
CA LYS A 159 12.17 -25.83 5.77
C LYS A 159 10.93 -26.32 4.99
N LEU A 160 10.12 -25.38 4.50
CA LEU A 160 8.88 -25.61 3.76
C LEU A 160 9.03 -25.08 2.34
N ARG A 161 9.18 -25.98 1.36
CA ARG A 161 9.43 -25.62 -0.05
C ARG A 161 8.37 -24.69 -0.63
N ALA A 162 7.10 -24.89 -0.27
CA ALA A 162 5.99 -24.07 -0.77
C ALA A 162 5.96 -22.64 -0.21
N VAL A 163 6.68 -22.38 0.90
CA VAL A 163 6.80 -21.05 1.50
C VAL A 163 7.98 -20.27 0.90
N GLY A 164 9.09 -20.97 0.68
CA GLY A 164 10.34 -20.35 0.29
C GLY A 164 10.96 -19.49 1.40
N ARG A 165 11.64 -18.41 1.01
CA ARG A 165 12.26 -17.46 1.97
C ARG A 165 11.32 -16.30 2.28
N PHE A 166 10.22 -16.60 2.97
CA PHE A 166 9.28 -15.61 3.46
C PHE A 166 9.19 -15.65 4.98
N GLY A 167 9.38 -14.51 5.62
CA GLY A 167 9.37 -14.40 7.08
C GLY A 167 9.18 -12.96 7.55
N ALA A 168 8.95 -12.80 8.84
CA ALA A 168 8.78 -11.49 9.48
C ALA A 168 10.00 -11.07 10.34
N GLU A 169 10.89 -12.00 10.69
CA GLU A 169 12.01 -11.77 11.63
C GLU A 169 12.93 -10.62 11.20
N ALA A 170 13.38 -10.63 9.94
CA ALA A 170 14.24 -9.57 9.40
C ALA A 170 13.45 -8.46 8.69
N PHE A 171 12.12 -8.52 8.70
CA PHE A 171 11.31 -7.58 7.94
C PHE A 171 11.25 -6.21 8.61
N ASP A 172 11.69 -5.20 7.85
CA ASP A 172 11.50 -3.81 8.16
C ASP A 172 10.91 -3.11 6.92
N PRO A 173 9.68 -2.59 6.97
CA PRO A 173 9.04 -1.97 5.82
C PRO A 173 9.70 -0.63 5.44
N GLU A 174 10.35 0.06 6.37
CA GLU A 174 10.97 1.36 6.12
C GLU A 174 12.24 1.23 5.27
N THR A 175 13.03 0.19 5.55
CA THR A 175 14.27 -0.13 4.83
C THR A 175 14.08 -1.17 3.72
N TRP A 176 12.88 -1.72 3.56
CA TRP A 176 12.58 -2.65 2.47
C TRP A 176 12.82 -2.00 1.10
N VAL A 177 13.44 -2.74 0.19
CA VAL A 177 13.66 -2.27 -1.19
C VAL A 177 13.28 -3.34 -2.23
N PRO A 178 12.74 -2.93 -3.39
CA PRO A 178 12.61 -3.82 -4.54
C PRO A 178 13.99 -4.18 -5.12
N ASN A 179 14.02 -5.07 -6.10
CA ASN A 179 15.23 -5.51 -6.79
C ASN A 179 15.97 -4.35 -7.49
N TYR A 180 15.22 -3.36 -7.98
CA TYR A 180 15.74 -2.18 -8.70
C TYR A 180 15.12 -0.91 -8.17
N PRO A 181 15.83 0.23 -8.16
CA PRO A 181 15.26 1.51 -7.76
C PRO A 181 13.96 1.82 -8.52
N ASN A 182 12.92 2.14 -7.75
CA ASN A 182 11.62 2.55 -8.28
C ASN A 182 11.43 4.06 -7.99
N PRO A 183 11.27 4.92 -9.02
CA PRO A 183 11.16 6.36 -8.82
C PRO A 183 10.01 6.80 -7.91
N ALA A 184 8.84 6.13 -7.99
CA ALA A 184 7.72 6.43 -7.11
C ALA A 184 8.04 6.03 -5.66
N PHE A 185 8.65 4.86 -5.45
CA PHE A 185 8.98 4.40 -4.10
C PHE A 185 10.04 5.30 -3.45
N ALA A 186 10.99 5.83 -4.24
CA ALA A 186 11.99 6.79 -3.78
C ALA A 186 11.40 8.15 -3.40
N ARG A 187 10.18 8.48 -3.86
CA ARG A 187 9.48 9.75 -3.59
C ARG A 187 8.34 9.63 -2.58
N ARG A 188 8.15 8.45 -1.98
CA ARG A 188 7.11 8.22 -0.96
C ARG A 188 7.26 9.21 0.20
N GLN A 189 6.14 9.72 0.65
CA GLN A 189 6.03 10.59 1.82
C GLN A 189 5.33 9.85 2.97
N PRO A 190 5.48 10.31 4.22
CA PRO A 190 4.80 9.74 5.38
C PRO A 190 3.29 9.55 5.19
N GLU A 191 2.61 10.47 4.50
CA GLU A 191 1.17 10.36 4.24
C GLU A 191 0.81 9.25 3.25
N ASP A 192 1.70 8.96 2.28
CA ASP A 192 1.50 7.84 1.33
C ASP A 192 1.71 6.50 2.03
N GLU A 193 2.74 6.42 2.87
CA GLU A 193 3.05 5.25 3.69
C GLU A 193 1.90 4.95 4.66
N TYR A 194 1.38 5.97 5.35
CA TYR A 194 0.20 5.85 6.20
C TYR A 194 -1.05 5.42 5.42
N TRP A 195 -1.30 6.03 4.25
CA TRP A 195 -2.46 5.69 3.42
C TRP A 195 -2.47 4.22 3.00
N ALA A 196 -1.32 3.68 2.61
CA ALA A 196 -1.22 2.27 2.25
C ALA A 196 -1.24 1.37 3.50
N ALA A 197 -0.57 1.77 4.58
CA ALA A 197 -0.58 1.03 5.84
C ALA A 197 -1.98 0.86 6.41
N LYS A 198 -2.85 1.89 6.36
CA LYS A 198 -4.23 1.75 6.85
C LYS A 198 -5.07 0.78 6.02
N ILE A 199 -4.77 0.60 4.74
CA ILE A 199 -5.42 -0.40 3.89
C ILE A 199 -4.91 -1.81 4.28
N VAL A 200 -3.60 -1.97 4.48
CA VAL A 200 -3.01 -3.23 4.98
C VAL A 200 -3.59 -3.62 6.35
N MET A 201 -3.71 -2.65 7.27
CA MET A 201 -4.26 -2.85 8.60
C MET A 201 -5.78 -3.11 8.63
N ALA A 202 -6.50 -2.86 7.53
CA ALA A 202 -7.94 -3.12 7.46
C ALA A 202 -8.26 -4.63 7.38
N PHE A 203 -7.31 -5.46 6.94
CA PHE A 203 -7.48 -6.90 6.90
C PHE A 203 -7.34 -7.50 8.31
N SER A 204 -8.39 -8.16 8.77
CA SER A 204 -8.38 -8.96 10.00
C SER A 204 -7.55 -10.23 9.85
N ASP A 205 -7.14 -10.83 10.96
CA ASP A 205 -6.42 -12.12 10.96
C ASP A 205 -7.25 -13.23 10.29
N ALA A 206 -8.57 -13.22 10.50
CA ALA A 206 -9.49 -14.18 9.91
C ALA A 206 -9.56 -14.02 8.38
N GLU A 207 -9.62 -12.79 7.88
CA GLU A 207 -9.60 -12.51 6.43
C GLU A 207 -8.26 -12.92 5.81
N ILE A 208 -7.13 -12.63 6.47
CA ILE A 208 -5.81 -13.07 5.96
C ILE A 208 -5.75 -14.60 5.88
N ARG A 209 -6.16 -15.31 6.94
CA ARG A 209 -6.20 -16.78 6.93
C ARG A 209 -7.14 -17.31 5.84
N ALA A 210 -8.32 -16.73 5.68
CA ALA A 210 -9.28 -17.10 4.64
C ALA A 210 -8.72 -16.87 3.22
N ILE A 211 -8.02 -15.76 2.99
CA ILE A 211 -7.35 -15.48 1.71
C ILE A 211 -6.26 -16.52 1.45
N VAL A 212 -5.43 -16.86 2.45
CA VAL A 212 -4.37 -17.87 2.31
C VAL A 212 -4.93 -19.27 2.02
N ASP A 213 -6.07 -19.63 2.61
CA ASP A 213 -6.74 -20.91 2.37
C ASP A 213 -7.16 -21.08 0.90
N THR A 214 -7.47 -19.98 0.18
CA THR A 214 -7.74 -20.04 -1.27
C THR A 214 -6.53 -20.52 -2.09
N GLY A 215 -5.31 -20.43 -1.54
CA GLY A 215 -4.08 -20.95 -2.14
C GLY A 215 -3.96 -22.48 -2.13
N GLN A 216 -4.80 -23.18 -1.36
CA GLN A 216 -4.88 -24.65 -1.32
C GLN A 216 -3.50 -25.32 -1.20
N PHE A 217 -2.72 -24.89 -0.20
CA PHE A 217 -1.41 -25.48 0.08
C PHE A 217 -1.57 -26.96 0.46
N SER A 218 -0.76 -27.83 -0.13
CA SER A 218 -0.81 -29.27 0.18
C SER A 218 -0.29 -29.61 1.59
N ASP A 219 0.61 -28.79 2.14
CA ASP A 219 1.10 -28.90 3.52
C ASP A 219 0.43 -27.80 4.36
N PRO A 220 -0.42 -28.14 5.35
CA PRO A 220 -1.11 -27.15 6.17
C PRO A 220 -0.15 -26.26 6.96
N ARG A 221 1.08 -26.73 7.25
CA ARG A 221 2.11 -25.91 7.90
C ARG A 221 2.59 -24.77 7.00
N ALA A 222 2.53 -24.93 5.67
CA ALA A 222 2.87 -23.87 4.73
C ALA A 222 1.78 -22.78 4.72
N ALA A 223 0.50 -23.17 4.66
CA ALA A 223 -0.61 -22.22 4.78
C ALA A 223 -0.53 -21.44 6.10
N ALA A 224 -0.38 -22.15 7.22
CA ALA A 224 -0.22 -21.52 8.53
C ALA A 224 0.95 -20.55 8.56
N TRP A 225 2.12 -20.95 8.05
CA TRP A 225 3.29 -20.06 8.03
C TRP A 225 3.07 -18.80 7.19
N ILE A 226 2.48 -18.92 5.98
CA ILE A 226 2.19 -17.76 5.13
C ILE A 226 1.22 -16.81 5.83
N ALA A 227 0.14 -17.33 6.41
CA ALA A 227 -0.87 -16.52 7.10
C ALA A 227 -0.27 -15.79 8.31
N GLU A 228 0.41 -16.52 9.21
CA GLU A 228 1.02 -15.92 10.40
C GLU A 228 2.12 -14.92 10.04
N THR A 229 2.89 -15.17 8.96
CA THR A 229 3.88 -14.22 8.47
C THR A 229 3.21 -12.95 7.93
N LEU A 230 2.11 -13.07 7.16
CA LEU A 230 1.38 -11.91 6.66
C LEU A 230 0.76 -11.09 7.79
N ILE A 231 0.19 -11.74 8.81
CA ILE A 231 -0.35 -11.08 10.01
C ILE A 231 0.78 -10.34 10.73
N ALA A 232 1.91 -11.01 11.01
CA ALA A 232 3.04 -10.38 11.68
C ALA A 232 3.60 -9.18 10.89
N ARG A 233 3.73 -9.32 9.56
CA ARG A 233 4.20 -8.23 8.68
C ARG A 233 3.18 -7.08 8.61
N ARG A 234 1.87 -7.37 8.61
CA ARG A 234 0.79 -6.36 8.68
C ARG A 234 0.97 -5.51 9.94
N ASP A 235 1.18 -6.15 11.09
CA ASP A 235 1.34 -5.46 12.36
C ASP A 235 2.64 -4.64 12.44
N ILE A 236 3.72 -5.14 11.84
CA ILE A 236 4.98 -4.38 11.70
C ILE A 236 4.75 -3.13 10.84
N VAL A 237 4.05 -3.26 9.71
CA VAL A 237 3.66 -2.14 8.83
C VAL A 237 2.84 -1.10 9.60
N GLY A 238 1.84 -1.53 10.36
CA GLY A 238 1.03 -0.64 11.20
C GLY A 238 1.86 0.13 12.21
N ARG A 239 2.73 -0.57 12.97
CA ARG A 239 3.61 0.06 13.97
C ARG A 239 4.58 1.08 13.35
N ALA A 240 5.16 0.75 12.20
CA ALA A 240 6.12 1.61 11.53
C ALA A 240 5.48 2.91 11.02
N TYR A 241 4.31 2.82 10.38
CA TYR A 241 3.77 3.96 9.63
C TYR A 241 2.68 4.76 10.36
N PHE A 242 1.99 4.19 11.36
CA PHE A 242 0.98 4.94 12.13
C PHE A 242 1.59 5.94 13.11
N THR A 243 2.90 5.89 13.34
CA THR A 243 3.63 6.83 14.21
C THR A 243 4.21 8.01 13.44
N LYS A 244 4.31 7.92 12.10
CA LYS A 244 4.88 8.99 11.26
C LYS A 244 3.96 10.19 11.08
N VAL A 245 2.65 9.97 11.16
CA VAL A 245 1.60 11.00 11.09
C VAL A 245 0.63 10.80 12.26
N PRO A 246 -0.19 11.80 12.64
CA PRO A 246 -1.28 11.55 13.55
C PRO A 246 -2.27 10.62 12.84
N ALA A 247 -2.38 9.39 13.33
CA ALA A 247 -3.15 8.31 12.69
C ALA A 247 -4.68 8.49 12.80
N LEU A 248 -5.16 9.73 12.84
CA LEU A 248 -6.57 10.09 12.88
C LEU A 248 -7.19 9.86 11.50
N ASP A 249 -8.30 9.11 11.44
CA ASP A 249 -9.03 8.79 10.21
C ASP A 249 -10.53 8.59 10.51
N ARG A 250 -11.29 8.09 9.52
CA ARG A 250 -12.74 7.82 9.64
C ARG A 250 -13.52 9.04 10.14
N PHE A 251 -13.10 10.21 9.65
CA PHE A 251 -13.73 11.49 9.95
C PHE A 251 -15.20 11.47 9.53
N ARG A 252 -16.08 11.85 10.45
CA ARG A 252 -17.52 11.88 10.23
C ARG A 252 -18.15 13.00 11.02
N VAL A 253 -19.31 13.47 10.54
CA VAL A 253 -20.13 14.45 11.24
C VAL A 253 -21.23 13.70 11.99
N GLU A 254 -21.28 13.86 13.31
CA GLU A 254 -22.35 13.33 14.15
C GLU A 254 -23.28 14.47 14.58
N ARG A 255 -24.60 14.24 14.43
CA ARG A 255 -25.63 15.19 14.88
C ARG A 255 -26.15 14.80 16.25
N PHE A 256 -26.36 15.79 17.11
CA PHE A 256 -26.97 15.59 18.42
C PHE A 256 -28.02 16.67 18.68
N ARG A 257 -29.09 16.27 19.36
CA ARG A 257 -30.20 17.13 19.69
C ARG A 257 -30.06 17.60 21.12
N VAL A 258 -30.06 18.91 21.34
CA VAL A 258 -30.09 19.48 22.69
C VAL A 258 -31.57 19.59 23.11
N GLU A 259 -31.99 18.74 24.06
CA GLU A 259 -33.40 18.50 24.44
C GLU A 259 -34.21 19.76 24.76
N ARG A 260 -33.57 20.85 25.20
CA ARG A 260 -34.26 22.08 25.61
C ARG A 260 -34.56 23.10 24.51
N PHE A 261 -33.90 23.05 23.35
CA PHE A 261 -33.94 24.18 22.38
C PHE A 261 -34.22 23.82 20.92
N ARG A 262 -34.48 22.55 20.57
CA ARG A 262 -34.61 22.08 19.16
C ARG A 262 -33.45 22.57 18.26
N VAL A 263 -32.25 22.69 18.82
CA VAL A 263 -31.04 22.96 18.03
C VAL A 263 -30.38 21.60 17.77
N GLU A 264 -30.20 21.28 16.49
CA GLU A 264 -29.32 20.19 16.07
C GLU A 264 -27.91 20.77 15.98
N ASP A 265 -27.04 20.34 16.89
CA ASP A 265 -25.62 20.63 16.83
C ASP A 265 -24.90 19.49 16.13
N GLU A 266 -23.79 19.82 15.48
CA GLU A 266 -22.96 18.85 14.75
C GLU A 266 -21.56 18.84 15.36
N ALA A 267 -20.96 17.65 15.51
CA ALA A 267 -19.59 17.48 15.98
C ALA A 267 -18.77 16.67 14.99
N LEU A 268 -17.50 17.05 14.85
CA LEU A 268 -16.51 16.26 14.13
C LEU A 268 -16.08 15.08 15.01
N ARG A 269 -16.15 13.89 14.44
CA ARG A 269 -15.72 12.64 15.07
C ARG A 269 -14.72 11.94 14.19
N PHE A 270 -13.82 11.19 14.81
CA PHE A 270 -12.73 10.50 14.16
C PHE A 270 -12.27 9.34 15.02
N ASP A 271 -11.56 8.43 14.40
CA ASP A 271 -10.92 7.31 15.07
C ASP A 271 -9.40 7.54 15.04
N ASP A 272 -8.71 7.31 16.15
CA ASP A 272 -7.26 7.22 16.15
C ASP A 272 -6.88 5.76 15.88
N LEU A 273 -6.41 5.49 14.66
CA LEU A 273 -6.09 4.13 14.25
C LEU A 273 -4.89 3.57 15.02
N ALA A 274 -3.96 4.41 15.48
CA ALA A 274 -2.85 3.93 16.32
C ALA A 274 -3.36 3.45 17.69
N VAL A 275 -4.35 4.13 18.28
CA VAL A 275 -5.02 3.71 19.51
C VAL A 275 -5.88 2.47 19.26
N THR A 276 -6.66 2.47 18.18
CA THR A 276 -7.58 1.37 17.82
C THR A 276 -6.85 0.04 17.67
N HIS A 277 -5.65 0.06 17.10
CA HIS A 277 -4.79 -1.12 16.94
C HIS A 277 -3.83 -1.36 18.11
N GLY A 278 -3.90 -0.56 19.19
CA GLY A 278 -3.11 -0.75 20.41
C GLY A 278 -1.63 -0.41 20.28
N PHE A 279 -1.22 0.34 19.25
CA PHE A 279 0.17 0.77 19.08
C PHE A 279 0.53 1.95 19.99
N VAL A 280 -0.46 2.75 20.38
CA VAL A 280 -0.32 3.83 21.37
C VAL A 280 -1.48 3.78 22.36
N GLN A 281 -1.28 4.35 23.55
CA GLN A 281 -2.34 4.48 24.55
C GLN A 281 -3.36 5.54 24.14
N PRO A 282 -4.62 5.47 24.64
CA PRO A 282 -5.59 6.54 24.47
C PRO A 282 -5.01 7.89 24.90
N ARG A 283 -5.26 8.92 24.09
CA ARG A 283 -4.63 10.23 24.23
C ARG A 283 -5.60 11.37 23.95
N GLN A 284 -5.24 12.56 24.39
CA GLN A 284 -6.01 13.78 24.18
C GLN A 284 -5.69 14.40 22.81
N TYR A 285 -6.62 15.20 22.30
CA TYR A 285 -6.50 15.87 21.01
C TYR A 285 -6.83 17.35 21.16
N GLU A 286 -6.04 18.18 20.51
CA GLU A 286 -6.31 19.60 20.39
C GLU A 286 -6.97 19.88 19.05
N ILE A 287 -8.06 20.65 19.06
CA ILE A 287 -8.76 21.07 17.86
C ILE A 287 -8.65 22.59 17.77
N ALA A 288 -8.28 23.08 16.59
CA ALA A 288 -8.38 24.49 16.24
C ALA A 288 -9.24 24.63 14.98
N TRP A 289 -10.23 25.51 15.01
CA TRP A 289 -11.15 25.73 13.90
C TRP A 289 -10.73 26.91 13.03
N PHE A 290 -11.02 26.78 11.73
CA PHE A 290 -10.71 27.77 10.70
C PHE A 290 -11.92 27.99 9.80
N ARG A 291 -12.12 29.24 9.37
CA ARG A 291 -12.83 29.50 8.12
C ARG A 291 -11.88 29.16 6.97
N PHE A 292 -12.40 28.45 5.98
CA PHE A 292 -11.64 28.06 4.79
C PHE A 292 -12.24 28.71 3.55
N ASP A 293 -11.41 29.41 2.77
CA ASP A 293 -11.78 29.89 1.44
C ASP A 293 -11.29 28.88 0.39
N ASN A 294 -12.21 28.20 -0.28
CA ASN A 294 -11.86 27.16 -1.24
C ASN A 294 -11.25 27.70 -2.55
N ALA A 295 -11.46 28.98 -2.88
CA ALA A 295 -10.91 29.59 -4.09
C ALA A 295 -9.45 30.02 -3.88
N THR A 296 -9.15 30.66 -2.75
CA THR A 296 -7.79 31.13 -2.42
C THR A 296 -6.96 30.12 -1.63
N ARG A 297 -7.61 29.09 -1.06
CA ARG A 297 -7.04 28.11 -0.11
C ARG A 297 -6.55 28.73 1.21
N GLU A 298 -7.09 29.89 1.58
CA GLU A 298 -6.71 30.57 2.82
C GLU A 298 -7.45 30.00 4.04
N LEU A 299 -6.73 29.93 5.16
CA LEU A 299 -7.25 29.50 6.46
C LEU A 299 -7.23 30.68 7.43
N THR A 300 -8.40 31.10 7.91
CA THR A 300 -8.53 32.14 8.94
C THR A 300 -8.96 31.52 10.26
N LEU A 301 -8.14 31.65 11.31
CA LEU A 301 -8.42 31.09 12.63
C LEU A 301 -9.74 31.62 13.22
N LEU A 302 -10.53 30.73 13.81
CA LEU A 302 -11.72 31.05 14.61
C LEU A 302 -11.34 30.93 16.10
N PRO A 303 -10.97 32.04 16.77
CA PRO A 303 -10.45 31.99 18.14
C PRO A 303 -11.52 31.54 19.15
N GLY A 304 -11.11 30.72 20.13
CA GLY A 304 -11.96 30.24 21.23
C GLY A 304 -12.76 28.97 20.94
N GLU A 305 -12.81 28.52 19.68
CA GLU A 305 -13.45 27.26 19.29
C GLU A 305 -12.42 26.12 19.35
N THR A 306 -12.41 25.36 20.45
CA THR A 306 -11.45 24.25 20.68
C THR A 306 -12.12 22.90 20.88
N GLU A 307 -13.45 22.87 20.91
CA GLU A 307 -14.22 21.65 21.07
C GLU A 307 -14.45 20.94 19.73
N ALA A 308 -14.89 19.68 19.79
CA ALA A 308 -15.27 18.91 18.60
C ALA A 308 -16.53 19.45 17.90
N ARG A 309 -17.29 20.34 18.55
CA ARG A 309 -18.47 20.99 17.98
C ARG A 309 -18.07 21.82 16.76
N ILE A 310 -18.81 21.64 15.67
CA ILE A 310 -18.56 22.34 14.41
C ILE A 310 -19.09 23.77 14.53
N PRO A 311 -18.27 24.81 14.30
CA PRO A 311 -18.70 26.19 14.38
C PRO A 311 -19.60 26.56 13.19
N LYS A 312 -20.33 27.67 13.32
CA LYS A 312 -21.12 28.21 12.21
C LYS A 312 -20.20 28.59 11.05
N ALA A 313 -20.45 28.04 9.86
CA ALA A 313 -19.72 28.43 8.67
C ALA A 313 -19.98 29.89 8.30
N GLY A 314 -18.93 30.57 7.82
CA GLY A 314 -19.05 31.88 7.17
C GLY A 314 -19.61 31.79 5.74
N PRO A 315 -19.61 32.91 5.00
CA PRO A 315 -19.91 32.91 3.56
C PRO A 315 -19.07 31.87 2.82
N GLY A 316 -19.67 31.12 1.91
CA GLY A 316 -19.00 30.03 1.17
C GLY A 316 -19.20 28.63 1.79
N GLY A 317 -19.60 28.54 3.05
CA GLY A 317 -20.04 27.27 3.65
C GLY A 317 -18.93 26.27 4.00
N TYR A 318 -17.65 26.67 3.99
CA TYR A 318 -16.53 25.79 4.36
C TYR A 318 -15.92 26.16 5.70
N VAL A 319 -15.52 25.15 6.45
CA VAL A 319 -14.70 25.25 7.66
C VAL A 319 -13.63 24.17 7.64
N ALA A 320 -12.54 24.38 8.35
CA ALA A 320 -11.52 23.35 8.54
C ALA A 320 -11.19 23.18 10.02
N ALA A 321 -11.01 21.93 10.45
CA ALA A 321 -10.50 21.59 11.77
C ALA A 321 -9.05 21.14 11.64
N ARG A 322 -8.15 21.77 12.38
CA ARG A 322 -6.79 21.29 12.56
C ARG A 322 -6.72 20.51 13.87
N LEU A 323 -6.48 19.21 13.77
CA LEU A 323 -6.33 18.30 14.89
C LEU A 323 -4.84 18.05 15.14
N ARG A 324 -4.44 18.13 16.41
CA ARG A 324 -3.08 17.81 16.87
C ARG A 324 -3.15 16.85 18.04
N VAL A 325 -2.07 16.10 18.21
CA VAL A 325 -1.83 15.33 19.42
C VAL A 325 -0.76 16.09 20.22
N PRO A 326 -1.00 16.45 21.50
CA PRO A 326 -0.08 17.31 22.27
C PRO A 326 1.35 16.78 22.37
N ASP A 327 1.54 15.46 22.34
CA ASP A 327 2.85 14.80 22.37
C ASP A 327 3.59 14.83 21.02
N GLN A 328 2.95 15.31 19.96
CA GLN A 328 3.46 15.40 18.59
C GLN A 328 3.11 16.77 17.96
N PRO A 329 3.56 17.89 18.55
CA PRO A 329 3.13 19.24 18.17
C PRO A 329 3.50 19.65 16.74
N GLU A 330 4.50 18.98 16.16
CA GLU A 330 4.97 19.14 14.79
C GLU A 330 4.08 18.46 13.75
N LYS A 331 3.16 17.60 14.19
CA LYS A 331 2.26 16.82 13.34
C LYS A 331 0.81 17.27 13.50
N ALA A 332 0.07 17.30 12.39
CA ALA A 332 -1.34 17.69 12.42
C ALA A 332 -2.15 17.00 11.32
N VAL A 333 -3.47 16.97 11.50
CA VAL A 333 -4.42 16.63 10.44
C VAL A 333 -5.37 17.80 10.23
N LEU A 334 -5.49 18.27 8.99
CA LEU A 334 -6.52 19.22 8.60
C LEU A 334 -7.68 18.47 7.97
N VAL A 335 -8.88 18.71 8.50
CA VAL A 335 -10.13 18.14 8.01
C VAL A 335 -10.97 19.27 7.48
N TYR A 336 -11.28 19.23 6.18
CA TYR A 336 -12.09 20.23 5.50
C TYR A 336 -13.54 19.76 5.47
N LEU A 337 -14.43 20.62 5.93
CA LEU A 337 -15.87 20.36 5.93
C LEU A 337 -16.60 21.39 5.08
N ARG A 338 -17.63 20.92 4.38
CA ARG A 338 -18.52 21.75 3.57
C ARG A 338 -19.94 21.64 4.11
N ARG A 339 -20.63 22.77 4.18
CA ARG A 339 -22.06 22.80 4.45
C ARG A 339 -22.81 22.36 3.20
N SER A 340 -23.56 21.27 3.32
CA SER A 340 -24.38 20.67 2.26
C SER A 340 -25.82 20.52 2.76
N GLY A 341 -26.74 21.23 2.12
CA GLY A 341 -28.14 21.32 2.58
C GLY A 341 -28.23 21.83 4.03
N GLN A 342 -28.73 20.99 4.94
CA GLN A 342 -28.95 21.34 6.34
C GLN A 342 -27.78 21.00 7.29
N GLY A 343 -26.71 20.34 6.84
CA GLY A 343 -25.59 19.98 7.73
C GLY A 343 -24.22 20.00 7.06
N PHE A 344 -23.21 19.54 7.79
CA PHE A 344 -21.83 19.45 7.29
C PHE A 344 -21.49 18.05 6.77
N GLU A 345 -20.58 18.01 5.79
CA GLU A 345 -19.94 16.79 5.30
C GLU A 345 -18.42 16.99 5.24
N VAL A 346 -17.65 15.93 5.45
CA VAL A 346 -16.19 15.94 5.28
C VAL A 346 -15.88 15.85 3.79
N VAL A 347 -15.14 16.82 3.26
CA VAL A 347 -14.80 16.93 1.82
C VAL A 347 -13.30 16.81 1.53
N GLY A 348 -12.46 16.90 2.56
CA GLY A 348 -11.01 16.79 2.37
C GLY A 348 -10.29 16.46 3.67
N VAL A 349 -9.17 15.75 3.55
CA VAL A 349 -8.26 15.46 4.66
C VAL A 349 -6.83 15.66 4.17
N GLU A 350 -6.08 16.46 4.90
CA GLU A 350 -4.66 16.73 4.66
C GLU A 350 -3.88 16.40 5.94
N ARG A 351 -2.71 15.81 5.78
CA ARG A 351 -1.83 15.45 6.91
C ARG A 351 -0.55 16.25 6.79
N ILE A 352 -0.14 16.81 7.91
CA ILE A 352 1.10 17.55 8.06
C ILE A 352 2.01 16.71 8.93
N SER A 353 3.15 16.31 8.39
CA SER A 353 4.26 15.72 9.13
C SER A 353 5.49 16.62 9.05
N SER A 354 6.28 16.65 10.12
CA SER A 354 7.68 17.07 10.00
C SER A 354 8.42 16.04 9.15
N VAL A 355 8.93 16.46 8.00
CA VAL A 355 9.85 15.65 7.19
C VAL A 355 11.19 15.53 7.90
#